data_AF-A0A1D6MYG3-F1
#
_entry.id   AF-A0A1D6MYG3-F1
#
_cell.length_a   1.000
_cell.length_b   1.000
_cell.length_c   1.000
_cell.angle_alpha   90.00
_cell.angle_beta   90.00
_cell.angle_gamma   90.00
#
_symmetry.space_group_name_H-M   'P 1'
#
loop_
_entity.id
_entity.type
_entity.pdbx_description
1 polymer ?
#
loop_
_entity_poly.entity_id
_entity_poly.type
_entity_poly.pdbx_seq_one_letter_code
_entity_poly.pdbx_strand_id
1 'polypeptide(L)'
;MVVNLKLREDVLVEKCLGRRICGQCGKNFNLACIDVKGENGLPPIYMAPLLPPNNCMSKLITRADDTEEVVRNRLQIYNDMSQPVEGFYREQGKLLEFDLPGGIPESWPKLLQVLNLEDQEELRLAAA
;
A
#
# COMPACT_ATOMS: atom_id res chain seq x y z
N MET A 1 -11.48 -17.41 3.26
CA MET A 1 -11.03 -16.52 2.18
C MET A 1 -9.75 -15.83 2.65
N VAL A 2 -8.79 -15.63 1.75
CA VAL A 2 -7.53 -14.92 1.97
C VAL A 2 -7.45 -13.83 0.91
N VAL A 3 -7.08 -12.61 1.29
CA VAL A 3 -6.95 -11.47 0.38
C VAL A 3 -5.47 -11.18 0.15
N ASN A 4 -5.05 -11.19 -1.11
CA ASN A 4 -3.71 -10.76 -1.52
C ASN A 4 -3.81 -9.38 -2.17
N LEU A 5 -3.32 -8.36 -1.47
CA LEU A 5 -3.27 -6.99 -1.97
C LEU A 5 -2.03 -6.81 -2.83
N LYS A 6 -2.24 -6.58 -4.13
CA LYS A 6 -1.17 -6.42 -5.10
C LYS A 6 -0.99 -4.95 -5.45
N LEU A 7 0.27 -4.57 -5.65
CA LEU A 7 0.65 -3.26 -6.11
C LEU A 7 1.90 -3.42 -6.98
N ARG A 8 2.05 -2.53 -7.98
CA ARG A 8 3.23 -2.54 -8.84
C ARG A 8 4.50 -2.33 -8.01
N GLU A 9 5.56 -3.07 -8.37
CA GLU A 9 6.81 -3.08 -7.61
C GLU A 9 7.48 -1.69 -7.57
N ASP A 10 7.46 -0.95 -8.68
CA ASP A 10 7.97 0.42 -8.76
C ASP A 10 7.32 1.34 -7.73
N VAL A 11 5.99 1.25 -7.60
CA VAL A 11 5.23 2.01 -6.60
C VAL A 11 5.57 1.57 -5.17
N LEU A 12 5.73 0.26 -4.92
CA LEU A 12 6.12 -0.27 -3.61
C LEU A 12 7.51 0.22 -3.20
N VAL A 13 8.45 0.24 -4.14
CA VAL A 13 9.82 0.74 -3.93
C VAL A 13 9.76 2.22 -3.57
N GLU A 14 9.07 3.04 -4.36
CA GLU A 14 8.96 4.48 -4.09
C GLU A 14 8.28 4.77 -2.75
N LYS A 15 7.23 4.02 -2.39
CA LYS A 15 6.59 4.15 -1.07
C LYS A 15 7.52 3.74 0.07
N CYS A 16 8.34 2.70 -0.09
CA CYS A 16 9.32 2.32 0.93
C CYS A 16 10.39 3.42 1.11
N LEU A 17 10.95 3.95 0.02
CA LEU A 17 11.96 5.01 0.06
C LEU A 17 11.40 6.35 0.57
N GLY A 18 10.11 6.61 0.36
CA GLY A 18 9.40 7.79 0.86
C GLY A 18 9.05 7.75 2.35
N ARG A 19 9.22 6.60 3.02
CA ARG A 19 8.86 6.41 4.42
C ARG A 19 9.67 7.32 5.33
N ARG A 20 8.98 7.97 6.27
CA ARG A 20 9.60 8.77 7.34
C ARG A 20 8.98 8.42 8.68
N ILE A 21 9.76 8.50 9.73
CA ILE A 21 9.32 8.37 11.13
C ILE A 21 9.63 9.68 11.83
N CYS A 22 8.68 10.23 12.58
CA CYS A 22 8.99 11.38 13.43
C CYS A 22 9.73 10.92 14.70
N GLY A 23 10.95 11.40 14.90
CA GLY A 23 11.77 11.08 16.07
C GLY A 23 11.21 11.57 17.41
N GLN A 24 10.18 12.44 17.41
CA GLN A 24 9.52 12.92 18.63
C GLN A 24 8.23 12.16 18.97
N CYS A 25 7.35 11.93 17.98
CA CYS A 25 6.04 11.30 18.23
C CYS A 25 5.97 9.83 17.83
N GLY A 26 6.97 9.31 17.12
CA GLY A 26 7.04 7.92 16.65
C GLY A 26 6.09 7.56 15.50
N LYS A 27 5.24 8.49 15.04
CA LYS A 27 4.31 8.23 13.93
C LYS A 27 5.04 8.10 12.60
N ASN A 28 4.49 7.25 11.74
CA ASN A 28 4.94 7.08 10.35
C ASN A 28 4.27 8.10 9.44
N PHE A 29 5.05 8.57 8.47
CA PHE A 29 4.65 9.46 7.39
C PHE A 29 5.22 8.93 6.09
N ASN A 30 4.74 9.44 4.97
CA ASN A 30 5.27 9.09 3.67
C ASN A 30 5.33 10.33 2.79
N LEU A 31 6.54 10.72 2.38
CA LEU A 31 6.73 11.90 1.56
C LEU A 31 6.58 11.61 0.06
N ALA A 32 6.51 10.34 -0.36
CA ALA A 32 6.34 9.98 -1.76
C ALA A 32 4.94 10.33 -2.26
N CYS A 33 4.90 11.18 -3.29
CA CYS A 33 3.74 11.46 -4.09
C CYS A 33 3.79 10.57 -5.34
N ILE A 34 3.02 9.49 -5.33
CA ILE A 34 2.96 8.58 -6.46
C ILE A 34 2.01 9.18 -7.50
N ASP A 35 2.51 9.45 -8.69
CA ASP A 35 1.73 9.85 -9.85
C ASP A 35 2.30 9.15 -11.10
N VAL A 36 1.97 7.86 -11.21
CA VAL A 36 2.48 6.99 -12.27
C VAL A 36 1.45 6.92 -13.38
N LYS A 37 1.87 7.32 -14.58
CA LYS A 37 1.03 7.23 -15.78
C LYS A 37 0.77 5.77 -16.14
N GLY A 38 -0.40 5.53 -16.73
CA GLY A 38 -0.72 4.24 -17.31
C GLY A 38 0.09 4.03 -18.59
N GLU A 39 0.91 2.99 -18.63
CA GLU A 39 1.78 2.64 -19.75
C GLU A 39 1.85 1.12 -19.91
N ASN A 40 2.06 0.63 -21.13
CA ASN A 40 2.18 -0.80 -21.44
C ASN A 40 1.03 -1.68 -20.91
N GLY A 41 -0.20 -1.15 -20.90
CA GLY A 41 -1.39 -1.85 -20.41
C GLY A 41 -1.58 -1.83 -18.89
N LEU A 42 -0.65 -1.23 -18.13
CA LEU A 42 -0.84 -1.01 -16.70
C LEU A 42 -1.71 0.23 -16.46
N PRO A 43 -2.65 0.18 -15.49
CA PRO A 43 -3.46 1.34 -15.16
C PRO A 43 -2.61 2.46 -14.55
N PRO A 44 -3.03 3.74 -14.67
CA PRO A 44 -2.43 4.82 -13.92
C PRO A 44 -2.65 4.58 -12.41
N ILE A 45 -1.69 4.99 -11.59
CA ILE A 45 -1.77 4.89 -10.14
C ILE A 45 -1.41 6.24 -9.54
N TYR A 46 -2.35 6.78 -8.77
CA TYR A 46 -2.14 7.96 -7.94
C TYR A 46 -2.20 7.58 -6.46
N MET A 47 -1.22 8.03 -5.67
CA MET A 47 -1.27 7.91 -4.22
C MET A 47 -0.67 9.16 -3.57
N ALA A 48 -1.55 9.98 -2.97
CA ALA A 48 -1.14 11.15 -2.22
C ALA A 48 -0.10 10.82 -1.13
N PRO A 49 0.80 11.78 -0.80
CA PRO A 49 1.70 11.64 0.33
C PRO A 49 0.92 11.68 1.65
N LEU A 50 1.48 11.07 2.69
CA LEU A 50 1.02 11.19 4.07
C LEU A 50 1.97 12.15 4.79
N LEU A 51 1.72 13.45 4.62
CA LEU A 51 2.60 14.50 5.15
C LEU A 51 2.50 14.64 6.68
N PRO A 52 3.61 14.96 7.36
CA PRO A 52 3.58 15.23 8.79
C PRO A 52 3.02 16.62 9.10
N PRO A 53 2.48 16.82 10.32
CA PRO A 53 2.19 18.16 10.81
C PRO A 53 3.48 18.97 10.99
N ASN A 54 3.37 20.31 11.00
CA ASN A 54 4.51 21.24 11.05
C ASN A 54 5.51 20.94 12.18
N ASN A 55 5.03 20.56 13.36
CA ASN A 55 5.88 20.24 14.52
C ASN A 55 6.73 18.97 14.33
N CYS A 56 6.38 18.10 13.38
CA CYS A 56 7.09 16.85 13.09
C CYS A 56 8.03 16.97 11.89
N MET A 57 7.86 17.98 11.02
CA MET A 57 8.58 18.10 9.75
C MET A 57 10.11 18.10 9.90
N SER A 58 10.63 18.87 10.86
CA SER A 58 12.08 18.94 11.13
C SER A 58 12.65 17.74 11.90
N LYS A 59 11.79 16.81 12.31
CA LYS A 59 12.14 15.67 13.17
C LYS A 59 11.98 14.34 12.44
N LEU A 60 11.76 14.39 11.12
CA LEU A 60 11.63 13.19 10.30
C LEU A 60 12.99 12.53 10.13
N ILE A 61 13.02 11.23 10.40
CA ILE A 61 14.15 10.35 10.13
C ILE A 61 13.71 9.24 9.16
N THR A 62 14.68 8.68 8.46
CA THR A 62 14.53 7.49 7.60
C THR A 62 15.03 6.27 8.36
N ARG A 63 14.51 5.08 8.06
CA ARG A 63 15.13 3.85 8.57
C ARG A 63 16.42 3.58 7.81
N ALA A 64 17.37 2.89 8.44
CA ALA A 64 18.63 2.53 7.79
C ALA A 64 18.46 1.55 6.62
N ASP A 65 17.37 0.77 6.61
CA ASP A 65 17.06 -0.24 5.60
C ASP A 65 16.16 0.27 4.46
N ASP A 66 15.77 1.55 4.47
CA ASP A 66 14.98 2.16 3.39
C ASP A 66 15.92 2.60 2.24
N THR A 67 16.72 1.67 1.71
CA THR A 67 17.54 1.84 0.50
C THR A 67 16.97 1.02 -0.64
N GLU A 68 17.20 1.42 -1.89
CA GLU A 68 16.60 0.74 -3.04
C GLU A 68 17.02 -0.73 -3.11
N GLU A 69 18.30 -1.02 -2.92
CA GLU A 69 18.86 -2.38 -2.90
C GLU A 69 18.18 -3.25 -1.84
N VAL A 70 18.07 -2.74 -0.60
CA VAL A 70 17.48 -3.51 0.51
C VAL A 70 15.99 -3.71 0.29
N VAL A 71 15.27 -2.69 -0.20
CA VAL A 71 13.84 -2.77 -0.50
C VAL A 71 13.57 -3.80 -1.60
N ARG A 72 14.31 -3.76 -2.70
CA ARG A 72 14.15 -4.73 -3.80
C ARG A 72 14.47 -6.16 -3.35
N ASN A 73 15.56 -6.34 -2.60
CA ASN A 73 15.90 -7.64 -2.03
C ASN A 73 14.78 -8.17 -1.10
N ARG A 74 14.20 -7.30 -0.26
CA ARG A 74 13.06 -7.68 0.59
C ARG A 74 11.82 -8.06 -0.21
N LEU A 75 11.54 -7.36 -1.31
CA LEU A 75 10.42 -7.69 -2.21
C LEU A 75 10.64 -9.04 -2.90
N GLN A 76 11.86 -9.31 -3.39
CA GLN A 76 12.21 -10.61 -3.97
C GLN A 76 12.02 -11.75 -2.96
N ILE A 77 12.60 -11.62 -1.75
CA ILE A 77 12.46 -12.62 -0.69
C ILE A 77 10.98 -12.81 -0.31
N TYR A 78 10.21 -11.72 -0.19
CA TYR A 78 8.79 -11.80 0.09
C TYR A 78 8.07 -12.61 -0.98
N ASN A 79 8.30 -12.32 -2.25
CA ASN A 79 7.69 -13.03 -3.37
C ASN A 79 8.03 -14.52 -3.33
N ASP A 80 9.31 -14.87 -3.18
CA ASP A 80 9.76 -16.27 -3.16
C ASP A 80 9.13 -17.06 -2.00
N MET A 81 8.97 -16.41 -0.83
CA MET A 81 8.39 -17.03 0.36
C MET A 81 6.86 -17.05 0.35
N SER A 82 6.21 -16.08 -0.31
CA SER A 82 4.75 -16.00 -0.41
C SER A 82 4.19 -16.93 -1.48
N GLN A 83 4.94 -17.21 -2.56
CA GLN A 83 4.46 -18.02 -3.68
C GLN A 83 3.85 -19.37 -3.26
N PRO A 84 4.47 -20.18 -2.37
CA PRO A 84 3.87 -21.45 -1.92
C PRO A 84 2.56 -21.25 -1.14
N VAL A 85 2.47 -20.19 -0.33
CA VAL A 85 1.28 -19.88 0.47
C VAL A 85 0.13 -19.39 -0.43
N GLU A 86 0.45 -18.52 -1.39
CA GLU A 86 -0.49 -18.09 -2.43
C GLU A 86 -0.99 -19.29 -3.24
N GLY A 87 -0.08 -20.17 -3.67
CA GLY A 87 -0.42 -21.42 -4.36
C GLY A 87 -1.41 -22.28 -3.57
N PHE A 88 -1.12 -22.52 -2.29
CA PHE A 88 -1.97 -23.30 -1.40
C PHE A 88 -3.41 -22.75 -1.29
N TYR A 89 -3.58 -21.43 -1.16
CA TYR A 89 -4.92 -20.83 -1.09
C TYR A 89 -5.60 -20.70 -2.46
N ARG A 90 -4.83 -20.55 -3.53
CA ARG A 90 -5.33 -20.51 -4.92
C ARG A 90 -5.91 -21.86 -5.33
N GLU A 91 -5.22 -22.96 -5.03
CA GLU A 91 -5.69 -24.33 -5.30
C GLU A 91 -6.99 -24.66 -4.56
N GLN A 92 -7.22 -24.07 -3.38
CA GLN A 92 -8.46 -24.23 -2.63
C GLN A 92 -9.60 -23.30 -3.09
N GLY A 93 -9.37 -22.44 -4.09
CA GLY A 93 -10.34 -21.42 -4.51
C GLY A 93 -10.63 -20.38 -3.42
N LYS A 94 -9.70 -20.17 -2.48
CA LYS A 94 -9.86 -19.27 -1.33
C LYS A 94 -9.07 -17.98 -1.44
N LEU A 95 -8.19 -17.85 -2.43
CA LEU A 95 -7.37 -16.66 -2.66
C LEU A 95 -8.14 -15.64 -3.52
N LEU A 96 -8.35 -14.45 -2.96
CA LEU A 96 -8.79 -13.27 -3.69
C LEU A 96 -7.57 -12.41 -3.98
N GLU A 97 -7.24 -12.23 -5.25
CA GLU A 97 -6.19 -11.30 -5.68
C GLU A 97 -6.83 -9.93 -5.98
N PHE A 98 -6.30 -8.88 -5.36
CA PHE A 98 -6.85 -7.53 -5.49
C PHE A 98 -5.73 -6.53 -5.81
N ASP A 99 -5.70 -6.04 -7.05
CA ASP A 99 -4.79 -4.99 -7.47
C ASP A 99 -5.26 -3.62 -6.98
N LEU A 100 -4.41 -2.93 -6.21
CA LEU A 100 -4.67 -1.61 -5.69
C LEU A 100 -4.67 -0.57 -6.84
N PRO A 101 -5.81 0.05 -7.18
CA PRO A 101 -5.89 1.04 -8.26
C PRO A 101 -5.24 2.39 -7.93
N GLY A 102 -4.92 2.64 -6.66
CA GLY A 102 -4.51 3.95 -6.18
C GLY A 102 -4.34 3.97 -4.67
N GLY A 103 -4.42 5.16 -4.09
CA GLY A 103 -4.37 5.35 -2.64
C GLY A 103 -5.56 4.71 -1.93
N ILE A 104 -5.66 4.96 -0.63
CA ILE A 104 -6.79 4.49 0.18
C ILE A 104 -8.14 4.96 -0.40
N PRO A 105 -8.34 6.24 -0.81
CA PRO A 105 -9.62 6.70 -1.34
C PRO A 105 -10.08 5.92 -2.59
N GLU A 106 -9.16 5.54 -3.47
CA GLU A 106 -9.49 4.81 -4.70
C GLU A 106 -9.61 3.30 -4.48
N SER A 107 -8.84 2.76 -3.54
CA SER A 107 -8.74 1.32 -3.29
C SER A 107 -9.79 0.80 -2.32
N TRP A 108 -10.11 1.56 -1.27
CA TRP A 108 -10.96 1.11 -0.17
C TRP A 108 -12.40 0.79 -0.62
N PRO A 109 -13.11 1.66 -1.36
CA PRO A 109 -14.47 1.35 -1.81
C PRO A 109 -14.51 0.11 -2.71
N LYS A 110 -13.51 -0.05 -3.58
CA LYS A 110 -13.43 -1.22 -4.47
C LYS A 110 -13.12 -2.50 -3.70
N LEU A 111 -12.26 -2.44 -2.68
CA LEU A 111 -11.97 -3.58 -1.83
C LEU A 111 -13.24 -4.03 -1.08
N LEU A 112 -13.98 -3.09 -0.48
CA LEU A 112 -15.26 -3.39 0.18
C LEU A 112 -16.26 -4.02 -0.79
N GLN A 113 -16.38 -3.48 -2.01
CA GLN A 113 -17.25 -4.03 -3.04
C GLN A 113 -16.91 -5.50 -3.36
N VAL A 114 -15.62 -5.81 -3.57
CA VAL A 114 -15.17 -7.18 -3.90
C VAL A 114 -15.36 -8.13 -2.71
N LEU A 115 -15.27 -7.62 -1.48
CA LEU A 115 -15.52 -8.37 -0.26
C LEU A 115 -17.01 -8.47 0.10
N ASN A 116 -17.90 -7.82 -0.65
CA ASN A 116 -19.32 -7.69 -0.37
C ASN A 116 -19.58 -7.15 1.06
N LEU A 117 -18.83 -6.11 1.43
CA LEU A 117 -18.94 -5.39 2.69
C LEU A 117 -19.45 -3.97 2.45
N GLU A 118 -20.17 -3.42 3.41
CA GLU A 118 -20.62 -2.03 3.41
C GLU A 118 -19.69 -1.16 4.27
N ASP A 119 -19.42 0.06 3.82
CA ASP A 119 -18.64 1.01 4.61
C ASP A 119 -19.48 1.51 5.80
N GLN A 120 -19.13 1.06 7.00
CA GLN A 120 -19.86 1.40 8.21
C GLN A 120 -19.72 2.88 8.59
N GLU A 121 -18.68 3.57 8.14
CA GLU A 121 -18.52 5.01 8.39
C GLU A 121 -19.39 5.84 7.45
N GLU A 122 -19.49 5.46 6.17
CA GLU A 122 -20.47 6.05 5.26
C GLU A 122 -21.90 5.79 5.72
N LEU A 123 -22.21 4.56 6.18
CA LEU A 123 -23.53 4.24 6.75
C LEU A 123 -23.84 5.08 7.99
N ARG A 124 -22.86 5.32 8.87
CA ARG A 124 -23.03 6.17 10.06
C ARG A 124 -23.25 7.63 9.69
N LEU A 125 -22.51 8.15 8.70
CA LEU A 125 -22.66 9.53 8.22
C LEU A 125 -23.97 9.72 7.44
N ALA A 126 -24.46 8.70 6.74
CA ALA A 126 -25.75 8.73 6.04
C ALA A 126 -26.95 8.55 7.00
N ALA A 127 -26.73 7.97 8.18
CA ALA A 127 -27.75 7.77 9.21
C ALA A 127 -27.81 8.89 10.28
N ALA A 128 -26.92 9.88 10.21
CA ALA A 128 -26.86 11.06 11.09
C ALA A 128 -27.46 12.29 10.41
#